data_AF-A0A2S7JUR9-F1
#
_entry.id   AF-A0A2S7JUR9-F1
#
_cell.length_a   1.000
_cell.length_b   1.000
_cell.length_c   1.000
_cell.angle_alpha   90.00
_cell.angle_beta   90.00
_cell.angle_gamma   90.00
#
_symmetry.space_group_name_H-M   'P 1'
#
loop_
_entity.id
_entity.type
_entity.pdbx_description
1 polymer ?
#
loop_
_entity_poly.entity_id
_entity_poly.type
_entity_poly.pdbx_seq_one_letter_code
_entity_poly.pdbx_strand_id
1 'polypeptide(L)'
;MNSIYKTIGFLGGATEALQIASEGVADFATIDRILRDQAGFKLGPFQLLDIAGIDAAHEAISSVYQQYLNEPRYRPSHLAVQRISSGKLGQKTGEGFYTYVNGEAQMPAEVATPTVSEMPPVWVSTRAMRRPELLQLLKDLGAKIETGASPSAQALSIVAPLGFDVTTVAIVERLDPARTVGIDMLIDDKLTQRRVLATSPATRADMRDAAHALFARDGKAVTVIRDSGGFVTQRVVANLINIACDMCQQGLCTPEELEATGAADLGHSMGPLTMGNKYGPTEILEVLFNVQTVYGDTRYRPSPWLRRRGALGLSLMHTES
;
A
#
# COMPACT_ATOMS: atom_id res chain seq x y z
N MET A 1 30.12 8.64 1.89
CA MET A 1 29.05 7.69 1.53
C MET A 1 27.72 8.34 1.88
N ASN A 2 27.18 9.16 0.98
CA ASN A 2 25.88 9.81 1.15
C ASN A 2 24.80 8.75 0.89
N SER A 3 23.86 8.64 1.82
CA SER A 3 22.99 7.47 2.04
C SER A 3 22.16 7.08 0.81
N ILE A 4 22.66 6.10 0.05
CA ILE A 4 21.91 5.34 -0.96
C ILE A 4 20.59 4.79 -0.37
N TYR A 5 20.57 4.51 0.93
CA TYR A 5 19.44 3.88 1.64
C TYR A 5 18.31 4.85 2.02
N LYS A 6 18.61 6.10 2.43
CA LYS A 6 17.60 7.16 2.61
C LYS A 6 16.85 7.43 1.31
N THR A 7 17.56 7.26 0.19
CA THR A 7 16.99 7.41 -1.15
C THR A 7 15.94 6.34 -1.45
N ILE A 8 16.03 5.11 -0.93
CA ILE A 8 15.03 4.05 -1.15
C ILE A 8 13.68 4.42 -0.53
N GLY A 9 13.68 4.94 0.70
CA GLY A 9 12.47 5.37 1.38
C GLY A 9 11.72 6.45 0.60
N PHE A 10 12.46 7.37 -0.03
CA PHE A 10 11.87 8.41 -0.89
C PHE A 10 11.49 7.89 -2.29
N LEU A 11 12.36 7.16 -2.98
CA LEU A 11 12.15 6.67 -4.34
C LEU A 11 11.04 5.63 -4.43
N GLY A 12 10.99 4.69 -3.49
CA GLY A 12 9.99 3.61 -3.48
C GLY A 12 8.77 3.95 -2.65
N GLY A 13 8.98 4.47 -1.44
CA GLY A 13 7.91 4.74 -0.49
C GLY A 13 7.14 6.01 -0.80
N ALA A 14 7.81 7.15 -0.62
CA ALA A 14 7.16 8.46 -0.71
C ALA A 14 6.67 8.79 -2.14
N THR A 15 7.43 8.39 -3.17
CA THR A 15 7.05 8.62 -4.58
C THR A 15 5.79 7.83 -4.96
N GLU A 16 5.63 6.61 -4.47
CA GLU A 16 4.41 5.83 -4.69
C GLU A 16 3.22 6.41 -3.91
N ALA A 17 3.42 6.85 -2.67
CA ALA A 17 2.37 7.53 -1.90
C ALA A 17 1.87 8.81 -2.59
N LEU A 18 2.79 9.61 -3.16
CA LEU A 18 2.44 10.79 -3.95
C LEU A 18 1.62 10.43 -5.20
N GLN A 19 1.95 9.32 -5.87
CA GLN A 19 1.21 8.82 -7.02
C GLN A 19 -0.22 8.41 -6.62
N ILE A 20 -0.36 7.60 -5.56
CA ILE A 20 -1.65 7.17 -5.00
C ILE A 20 -2.54 8.38 -4.66
N ALA A 21 -1.97 9.40 -4.00
CA ALA A 21 -2.71 10.61 -3.67
C ALA A 21 -3.11 11.42 -4.90
N SER A 22 -2.25 11.50 -5.93
CA SER A 22 -2.54 12.20 -7.18
C SER A 22 -3.70 11.57 -7.97
N GLU A 23 -3.88 10.25 -7.83
CA GLU A 23 -5.00 9.50 -8.41
C GLU A 23 -6.29 9.65 -7.60
N GLY A 24 -6.23 10.31 -6.44
CA GLY A 24 -7.39 10.53 -5.57
C GLY A 24 -7.86 9.27 -4.84
N VAL A 25 -6.98 8.27 -4.65
CA VAL A 25 -7.30 7.03 -3.94
C VAL A 25 -7.70 7.29 -2.49
N ALA A 26 -6.94 8.16 -1.82
CA ALA A 26 -7.16 8.62 -0.45
C ALA A 26 -6.44 9.95 -0.20
N ASP A 27 -6.84 10.67 0.85
CA ASP A 27 -6.13 11.88 1.30
C ASP A 27 -4.79 11.55 1.99
N PHE A 28 -3.96 12.57 2.21
CA PHE A 28 -2.62 12.42 2.78
C PHE A 28 -2.62 11.78 4.17
N ALA A 29 -3.51 12.24 5.06
CA ALA A 29 -3.60 11.74 6.42
C ALA A 29 -4.04 10.28 6.45
N THR A 30 -4.95 9.91 5.56
CA THR A 30 -5.42 8.55 5.39
C THR A 30 -4.31 7.63 4.90
N ILE A 31 -3.52 8.05 3.89
CA ILE A 31 -2.37 7.26 3.41
C ILE A 31 -1.28 7.13 4.50
N ASP A 32 -0.98 8.21 5.22
CA ASP A 32 -0.02 8.19 6.33
C ASP A 32 -0.43 7.19 7.41
N ARG A 33 -1.70 7.20 7.81
CA ARG A 33 -2.27 6.22 8.75
C ARG A 33 -2.18 4.80 8.22
N ILE A 34 -2.51 4.56 6.95
CA ILE A 34 -2.42 3.22 6.36
C ILE A 34 -0.98 2.69 6.47
N LEU A 35 0.00 3.47 6.02
CA LEU A 35 1.39 2.99 5.98
C LEU A 35 1.99 2.86 7.38
N ARG A 36 1.59 3.71 8.33
CA ARG A 36 2.01 3.56 9.73
C ARG A 36 1.36 2.35 10.40
N ASP A 37 0.03 2.26 10.33
CA ASP A 37 -0.76 1.35 11.16
C ASP A 37 -0.92 -0.05 10.52
N GLN A 38 -0.90 -0.16 9.19
CA GLN A 38 -0.98 -1.43 8.47
C GLN A 38 0.40 -1.94 8.06
N ALA A 39 1.23 -1.07 7.45
CA ALA A 39 2.56 -1.47 6.95
C ALA A 39 3.67 -1.35 8.00
N GLY A 40 3.44 -0.69 9.14
CA GLY A 40 4.36 -0.66 10.27
C GLY A 40 5.49 0.39 10.16
N PHE A 41 5.39 1.35 9.23
CA PHE A 41 6.35 2.46 9.16
C PHE A 41 6.22 3.36 10.38
N LYS A 42 7.33 3.95 10.86
CA LYS A 42 7.31 4.85 12.03
C LYS A 42 6.56 6.17 11.76
N LEU A 43 6.71 6.69 10.53
CA LEU A 43 6.08 7.92 10.07
C LEU A 43 5.38 7.63 8.73
N GLY A 44 4.27 8.30 8.50
CA GLY A 44 3.66 8.32 7.18
C GLY A 44 4.51 9.09 6.16
N PRO A 45 4.44 8.76 4.87
CA PRO A 45 5.25 9.38 3.82
C PRO A 45 5.07 10.90 3.71
N PHE A 46 3.86 11.44 3.90
CA PHE A 46 3.63 12.88 3.76
C PHE A 46 4.21 13.64 4.93
N GLN A 47 4.03 13.12 6.15
CA GLN A 47 4.70 13.67 7.34
C GLN A 47 6.23 13.58 7.21
N LEU A 48 6.74 12.47 6.68
CA LEU A 48 8.17 12.30 6.42
C LEU A 48 8.70 13.34 5.41
N LEU A 49 7.99 13.57 4.31
CA LEU A 49 8.34 14.59 3.31
C LEU A 49 8.34 16.00 3.91
N ASP A 50 7.34 16.33 4.73
CA ASP A 50 7.26 17.64 5.38
C ASP A 50 8.38 17.86 6.40
N ILE A 51 8.80 16.83 7.13
CA ILE A 51 9.95 16.91 8.06
C ILE A 51 11.27 17.03 7.29
N ALA A 52 11.45 16.23 6.24
CA ALA A 52 12.67 16.24 5.43
C ALA A 52 12.83 17.53 4.61
N GLY A 53 11.72 18.16 4.23
CA GLY A 53 11.66 19.23 3.25
C GLY A 53 11.29 18.68 1.87
N ILE A 54 10.14 19.09 1.36
CA ILE A 54 9.60 18.59 0.08
C ILE A 54 10.53 18.93 -1.09
N ASP A 55 11.14 20.11 -1.07
CA ASP A 55 12.11 20.57 -2.06
C ASP A 55 13.36 19.70 -2.10
N ALA A 56 13.97 19.43 -0.95
CA ALA A 56 15.17 18.59 -0.85
C ALA A 56 14.88 17.13 -1.27
N ALA A 57 13.74 16.59 -0.84
CA ALA A 57 13.32 15.25 -1.25
C ALA A 57 13.05 15.18 -2.77
N HIS A 58 12.36 16.17 -3.33
CA HIS A 58 12.07 16.23 -4.76
C HIS A 58 13.34 16.38 -5.61
N GLU A 59 14.31 17.20 -5.17
CA GLU A 59 15.61 17.34 -5.83
C GLU A 59 16.38 16.01 -5.84
N ALA A 60 16.43 15.31 -4.70
CA ALA A 60 17.09 14.01 -4.60
C ALA A 60 16.47 12.97 -5.55
N ILE A 61 15.12 12.86 -5.57
CA ILE A 61 14.40 11.96 -6.48
C ILE A 61 14.66 12.35 -7.95
N SER A 62 14.59 13.64 -8.28
CA SER A 62 14.77 14.14 -9.64
C SER A 62 16.20 13.93 -10.15
N SER A 63 17.20 14.08 -9.28
CA SER A 63 18.60 13.81 -9.58
C SER A 63 18.81 12.34 -9.95
N VAL A 64 18.25 11.41 -9.17
CA VAL A 64 18.29 9.97 -9.49
C VAL A 64 17.57 9.70 -10.81
N TYR A 65 16.38 10.26 -11.02
CA TYR A 65 15.62 10.08 -12.25
C TYR A 65 16.43 10.48 -13.49
N GLN A 66 17.12 11.61 -13.44
CA GLN A 66 17.99 12.09 -14.53
C GLN A 66 19.24 11.23 -14.72
N GLN A 67 19.90 10.83 -13.61
CA GLN A 67 21.08 9.95 -13.66
C GLN A 67 20.76 8.59 -14.29
N TYR A 68 19.56 8.06 -14.04
CA TYR A 68 19.04 6.83 -14.64
C TYR A 68 18.34 7.07 -15.98
N LEU A 69 18.66 8.16 -16.70
CA LEU A 69 18.18 8.43 -18.05
C LEU A 69 16.64 8.42 -18.17
N ASN A 70 15.97 9.03 -17.19
CA ASN A 70 14.51 9.15 -17.13
C ASN A 70 13.77 7.81 -16.99
N GLU A 71 14.42 6.84 -16.35
CA GLU A 71 13.88 5.53 -16.07
C GLU A 71 12.53 5.60 -15.30
N PRO A 72 11.40 5.12 -15.89
CA PRO A 72 10.05 5.26 -15.35
C PRO A 72 9.84 4.92 -13.87
N ARG A 73 10.59 3.97 -13.31
CA ARG A 73 10.44 3.57 -11.89
C ARG A 73 10.84 4.67 -10.90
N TYR A 74 11.67 5.63 -11.32
CA TYR A 74 12.14 6.74 -10.49
C TYR A 74 11.41 8.05 -10.81
N ARG A 75 10.34 8.00 -11.62
CA ARG A 75 9.63 9.19 -12.09
C ARG A 75 9.13 10.05 -10.91
N PRO A 76 9.56 11.33 -10.79
CA PRO A 76 9.08 12.22 -9.73
C PRO A 76 7.58 12.51 -9.86
N SER A 77 6.94 12.87 -8.74
CA SER A 77 5.53 13.27 -8.74
C SER A 77 5.34 14.77 -9.00
N HIS A 78 4.33 15.11 -9.82
CA HIS A 78 3.90 16.48 -10.02
C HIS A 78 3.35 17.14 -8.75
N LEU A 79 2.84 16.35 -7.80
CA LEU A 79 2.22 16.86 -6.59
C LEU A 79 3.26 17.54 -5.68
N ALA A 80 4.49 17.03 -5.65
CA ALA A 80 5.60 17.67 -4.95
C ALA A 80 5.94 19.04 -5.59
N VAL A 81 5.97 19.12 -6.92
CA VAL A 81 6.23 20.37 -7.66
C VAL A 81 5.18 21.43 -7.34
N GLN A 82 3.90 21.05 -7.27
CA GLN A 82 2.81 21.96 -6.90
C GLN A 82 2.97 22.53 -5.49
N ARG A 83 3.43 21.72 -4.53
CA ARG A 83 3.69 22.18 -3.16
C ARG A 83 4.86 23.16 -3.13
N ILE A 84 5.95 22.84 -3.82
CA ILE A 84 7.14 23.68 -3.92
C ILE A 84 6.81 25.04 -4.56
N SER A 85 6.08 25.06 -5.67
CA SER A 85 5.72 26.31 -6.36
C SER A 85 4.82 27.23 -5.53
N SER A 86 4.09 26.67 -4.56
CA SER A 86 3.28 27.41 -3.59
C SER A 86 4.03 27.82 -2.32
N GLY A 87 5.33 27.57 -2.22
CA GLY A 87 6.14 27.85 -1.02
C GLY A 87 5.84 26.93 0.18
N LYS A 88 5.07 25.86 -0.04
CA LYS A 88 4.72 24.87 0.99
C LYS A 88 5.77 23.77 1.03
N LEU A 89 6.86 24.03 1.76
CA LEU A 89 8.05 23.17 1.74
C LEU A 89 8.10 22.18 2.92
N GLY A 90 7.09 22.17 3.79
CA GLY A 90 7.02 21.31 4.97
C GLY A 90 7.12 22.07 6.28
N GLN A 91 7.58 21.39 7.33
CA GLN A 91 7.65 21.91 8.69
C GLN A 91 8.51 23.20 8.77
N LYS A 92 9.59 23.28 7.98
CA LYS A 92 10.50 24.44 7.95
C LYS A 92 9.84 25.75 7.48
N THR A 93 8.74 25.68 6.75
CA THR A 93 7.94 26.83 6.30
C THR A 93 6.60 26.93 7.02
N GLY A 94 6.34 26.09 8.03
CA GLY A 94 5.05 26.02 8.75
C GLY A 94 3.91 25.35 7.98
N GLU A 95 4.12 25.01 6.70
CA GLU A 95 3.13 24.35 5.85
C GLU A 95 3.80 23.53 4.74
N GLY A 96 3.29 22.32 4.49
CA GLY A 96 3.64 21.43 3.39
C GLY A 96 2.42 20.67 2.87
N PHE A 97 2.39 19.36 3.13
CA PHE A 97 1.16 18.55 3.05
C PHE A 97 0.24 18.81 4.23
N TYR A 98 0.81 19.12 5.41
CA TYR A 98 0.10 19.55 6.60
C TYR A 98 0.45 20.99 6.98
N THR A 99 -0.46 21.64 7.71
CA THR A 99 -0.12 22.84 8.49
C THR A 99 0.56 22.41 9.79
N TYR A 100 1.57 23.16 10.23
CA TYR A 100 2.31 22.89 11.46
C TYR A 100 2.09 23.98 12.49
N VAL A 101 1.58 23.60 13.67
CA VAL A 101 1.40 24.51 14.81
C VAL A 101 2.27 24.00 15.95
N ASN A 102 3.18 24.85 16.45
CA ASN A 102 4.18 24.46 17.47
C ASN A 102 5.01 23.22 17.10
N GLY A 103 5.26 23.02 15.80
CA GLY A 103 6.00 21.86 15.29
C GLY A 103 5.16 20.59 15.11
N GLU A 104 3.87 20.58 15.45
CA GLU A 104 2.97 19.44 15.30
C GLU A 104 2.11 19.56 14.04
N ALA A 105 2.06 18.46 13.26
CA ALA A 105 1.25 18.36 12.06
C ALA A 105 -0.25 18.35 12.41
N GLN A 106 -1.00 19.26 11.80
CA GLN A 106 -2.45 19.34 11.96
C GLN A 106 -3.14 18.36 11.00
N MET A 107 -3.40 17.15 11.49
CA MET A 107 -4.08 16.10 10.72
C MET A 107 -5.61 16.17 10.93
N PRO A 108 -6.42 15.95 9.88
CA PRO A 108 -7.88 15.85 10.03
C PRO A 108 -8.25 14.71 10.98
N ALA A 109 -9.39 14.80 11.67
CA ALA A 109 -9.87 13.73 12.54
C ALA A 109 -10.12 12.41 11.77
N GLU A 110 -10.12 11.28 12.47
CA GLU A 110 -10.49 10.00 11.87
C GLU A 110 -11.98 9.94 11.54
N VAL A 111 -12.31 9.22 10.47
CA VAL A 111 -13.70 8.95 10.10
C VAL A 111 -14.29 7.97 11.12
N ALA A 112 -15.42 8.34 11.71
CA ALA A 112 -16.10 7.48 12.67
C ALA A 112 -16.65 6.21 12.00
N THR A 113 -16.64 5.10 12.73
CA THR A 113 -17.26 3.85 12.30
C THR A 113 -18.76 4.05 12.06
N PRO A 114 -19.29 3.68 10.87
CA PRO A 114 -20.72 3.77 10.59
C PRO A 114 -21.54 2.89 11.54
N THR A 115 -22.73 3.37 11.92
CA THR A 115 -23.72 2.55 12.65
C THR A 115 -24.63 1.86 11.63
N VAL A 116 -24.72 0.54 11.70
CA VAL A 116 -25.50 -0.28 10.76
C VAL A 116 -26.51 -1.12 11.56
N SER A 117 -27.79 -0.97 11.24
CA SER A 117 -28.89 -1.62 11.98
C SER A 117 -29.03 -3.11 11.67
N GLU A 118 -28.84 -3.49 10.41
CA GLU A 118 -28.95 -4.88 9.95
C GLU A 118 -27.73 -5.22 9.10
N MET A 119 -26.96 -6.22 9.54
CA MET A 119 -25.75 -6.65 8.83
C MET A 119 -26.12 -7.67 7.76
N PRO A 120 -25.79 -7.44 6.47
CA PRO A 120 -25.99 -8.45 5.44
C PRO A 120 -25.16 -9.71 5.73
N PRO A 121 -25.55 -10.88 5.21
CA PRO A 121 -24.67 -12.02 5.22
C PRO A 121 -23.41 -11.72 4.39
N VAL A 122 -22.31 -12.41 4.70
CA VAL A 122 -21.01 -12.15 4.08
C VAL A 122 -20.57 -13.37 3.29
N TRP A 123 -20.16 -13.15 2.04
CA TRP A 123 -19.55 -14.18 1.22
C TRP A 123 -18.12 -13.78 0.89
N VAL A 124 -17.19 -14.74 0.93
CA VAL A 124 -15.77 -14.50 0.65
C VAL A 124 -15.37 -15.21 -0.63
N SER A 125 -14.78 -14.45 -1.55
CA SER A 125 -14.23 -14.99 -2.79
C SER A 125 -13.33 -16.20 -2.54
N THR A 126 -13.44 -17.21 -3.42
CA THR A 126 -12.58 -18.40 -3.39
C THR A 126 -11.13 -18.08 -3.73
N ARG A 127 -10.89 -16.93 -4.37
CA ARG A 127 -9.56 -16.43 -4.77
C ARG A 127 -8.98 -15.40 -3.81
N ALA A 128 -9.68 -15.09 -2.70
CA ALA A 128 -9.22 -14.13 -1.72
C ALA A 128 -7.86 -14.54 -1.13
N MET A 129 -6.92 -13.59 -1.09
CA MET A 129 -5.65 -13.80 -0.40
C MET A 129 -5.89 -14.06 1.10
N ARG A 130 -5.16 -15.03 1.67
CA ARG A 130 -5.33 -15.48 3.06
C ARG A 130 -6.78 -15.80 3.41
N ARG A 131 -7.50 -16.46 2.49
CA ARG A 131 -8.92 -16.80 2.66
C ARG A 131 -9.23 -17.52 3.97
N PRO A 132 -8.46 -18.54 4.42
CA PRO A 132 -8.73 -19.19 5.71
C PRO A 132 -8.67 -18.21 6.89
N GLU A 133 -7.67 -17.32 6.92
CA GLU A 133 -7.50 -16.30 7.94
C GLU A 133 -8.62 -15.25 7.88
N LEU A 134 -9.03 -14.86 6.67
CA LEU A 134 -10.15 -13.92 6.47
C LEU A 134 -11.49 -14.51 6.94
N LEU A 135 -11.75 -15.79 6.66
CA LEU A 135 -12.93 -16.49 7.16
C LEU A 135 -12.91 -16.60 8.69
N GLN A 136 -11.74 -16.88 9.27
CA GLN A 136 -11.58 -16.92 10.71
C GLN A 136 -11.81 -15.54 11.34
N LEU A 137 -11.25 -14.48 10.75
CA LEU A 137 -11.49 -13.11 11.16
C LEU A 137 -12.97 -12.75 11.13
N LEU A 138 -13.67 -13.04 10.02
CA LEU A 138 -15.10 -12.78 9.89
C LEU A 138 -15.93 -13.53 10.94
N LYS A 139 -15.54 -14.76 11.27
CA LYS A 139 -16.16 -15.55 12.34
C LYS A 139 -15.96 -14.87 13.70
N ASP A 140 -14.73 -14.44 14.00
CA ASP A 140 -14.40 -13.76 15.26
C ASP A 140 -15.12 -12.41 15.39
N LEU A 141 -15.36 -11.72 14.27
CA LEU A 141 -16.18 -10.50 14.20
C LEU A 141 -17.70 -10.78 14.23
N GLY A 142 -18.14 -12.04 14.32
CA GLY A 142 -19.55 -12.41 14.38
C GLY A 142 -20.31 -12.16 13.07
N ALA A 143 -19.66 -12.33 11.93
CA ALA A 143 -20.31 -12.27 10.62
C ALA A 143 -21.17 -13.53 10.37
N LYS A 144 -22.31 -13.36 9.69
CA LYS A 144 -23.08 -14.48 9.14
C LYS A 144 -22.46 -14.87 7.79
N ILE A 145 -21.54 -15.84 7.81
CA ILE A 145 -20.79 -16.25 6.62
C ILE A 145 -21.62 -17.21 5.76
N GLU A 146 -21.74 -16.92 4.47
CA GLU A 146 -22.31 -17.82 3.46
C GLU A 146 -21.25 -18.80 2.94
N THR A 147 -21.65 -20.06 2.76
CA THR A 147 -20.78 -21.15 2.26
C THR A 147 -21.12 -21.58 0.83
N GLY A 148 -22.06 -20.90 0.17
CA GLY A 148 -22.44 -21.16 -1.21
C GLY A 148 -21.28 -20.93 -2.19
N ALA A 149 -21.34 -21.58 -3.36
CA ALA A 149 -20.35 -21.39 -4.42
C ALA A 149 -20.35 -19.95 -5.00
N SER A 150 -21.45 -19.23 -4.83
CA SER A 150 -21.63 -17.83 -5.19
C SER A 150 -22.38 -17.08 -4.09
N PRO A 151 -22.23 -15.75 -3.97
CA PRO A 151 -22.97 -14.96 -3.01
C PRO A 151 -24.48 -14.97 -3.31
N SER A 152 -25.31 -14.92 -2.26
CA SER A 152 -26.75 -14.64 -2.42
C SER A 152 -27.01 -13.23 -2.96
N ALA A 153 -28.27 -12.91 -3.29
CA ALA A 153 -28.67 -11.57 -3.75
C ALA A 153 -28.55 -10.47 -2.68
N GLN A 154 -28.37 -10.84 -1.40
CA GLN A 154 -28.25 -9.89 -0.29
C GLN A 154 -26.83 -9.81 0.29
N ALA A 155 -25.99 -10.80 0.00
CA ALA A 155 -24.65 -10.89 0.59
C ALA A 155 -23.74 -9.71 0.24
N LEU A 156 -22.97 -9.26 1.23
CA LEU A 156 -21.77 -8.46 1.02
C LEU A 156 -20.66 -9.40 0.53
N SER A 157 -20.16 -9.16 -0.68
CA SER A 157 -19.06 -9.93 -1.26
C SER A 157 -17.72 -9.31 -0.86
N ILE A 158 -16.89 -10.08 -0.18
CA ILE A 158 -15.54 -9.68 0.21
C ILE A 158 -14.53 -10.35 -0.72
N VAL A 159 -13.70 -9.52 -1.34
CA VAL A 159 -12.55 -9.95 -2.16
C VAL A 159 -11.26 -9.46 -1.51
N ALA A 160 -10.15 -10.17 -1.72
CA ALA A 160 -8.84 -9.76 -1.20
C ALA A 160 -7.76 -9.97 -2.27
N PRO A 161 -7.73 -9.13 -3.32
CA PRO A 161 -6.78 -9.33 -4.41
C PRO A 161 -5.36 -8.87 -4.05
N LEU A 162 -4.39 -9.48 -4.74
CA LEU A 162 -3.03 -8.98 -4.84
C LEU A 162 -2.87 -8.18 -6.13
N GLY A 163 -2.60 -6.88 -6.01
CA GLY A 163 -2.30 -5.96 -7.10
C GLY A 163 -3.46 -5.55 -8.02
N PHE A 164 -4.55 -6.32 -8.10
CA PHE A 164 -5.76 -5.90 -8.80
C PHE A 164 -6.62 -4.94 -7.97
N ASP A 165 -7.40 -4.11 -8.66
CA ASP A 165 -8.47 -3.29 -8.09
C ASP A 165 -9.77 -4.10 -7.90
N VAL A 166 -10.72 -3.56 -7.13
CA VAL A 166 -11.97 -4.24 -6.79
C VAL A 166 -12.87 -4.39 -8.03
N THR A 167 -12.89 -3.39 -8.92
CA THR A 167 -13.65 -3.44 -10.16
C THR A 167 -13.22 -4.63 -11.03
N THR A 168 -11.93 -4.79 -11.27
CA THR A 168 -11.34 -5.86 -12.07
C THR A 168 -11.75 -7.23 -11.51
N VAL A 169 -11.62 -7.42 -10.19
CA VAL A 169 -11.98 -8.69 -9.54
C VAL A 169 -13.48 -8.96 -9.63
N ALA A 170 -14.32 -7.96 -9.38
CA ALA A 170 -15.77 -8.11 -9.45
C ALA A 170 -16.22 -8.58 -10.84
N ILE A 171 -15.64 -8.03 -11.91
CA ILE A 171 -15.96 -8.43 -13.29
C ILE A 171 -15.44 -9.84 -13.61
N VAL A 172 -14.18 -10.13 -13.28
CA VAL A 172 -13.56 -11.43 -13.57
C VAL A 172 -14.27 -12.58 -12.84
N GLU A 173 -14.66 -12.36 -11.59
CA GLU A 173 -15.37 -13.35 -10.77
C GLU A 173 -16.90 -13.31 -10.95
N ARG A 174 -17.42 -12.41 -11.80
CA ARG A 174 -18.86 -12.23 -12.08
C ARG A 174 -19.68 -11.94 -10.82
N LEU A 175 -19.11 -11.13 -9.92
CA LEU A 175 -19.76 -10.64 -8.72
C LEU A 175 -20.58 -9.39 -9.03
N ASP A 176 -21.55 -9.08 -8.18
CA ASP A 176 -22.28 -7.82 -8.25
C ASP A 176 -21.39 -6.69 -7.68
N PRO A 177 -20.91 -5.75 -8.51
CA PRO A 177 -19.98 -4.72 -8.06
C PRO A 177 -20.64 -3.75 -7.05
N ALA A 178 -21.98 -3.64 -7.05
CA ALA A 178 -22.70 -2.81 -6.10
C ALA A 178 -22.63 -3.32 -4.65
N ARG A 179 -22.28 -4.60 -4.47
CA ARG A 179 -22.17 -5.28 -3.18
C ARG A 179 -20.79 -5.89 -2.92
N THR A 180 -19.80 -5.50 -3.73
CA THR A 180 -18.44 -6.01 -3.59
C THR A 180 -17.54 -4.97 -2.94
N VAL A 181 -16.76 -5.41 -1.94
CA VAL A 181 -15.76 -4.61 -1.21
C VAL A 181 -14.46 -5.40 -1.15
N GLY A 182 -13.34 -4.73 -1.44
CA GLY A 182 -12.01 -5.30 -1.28
C GLY A 182 -11.47 -5.13 0.13
N ILE A 183 -10.65 -6.07 0.61
CA ILE A 183 -9.83 -5.93 1.82
C ILE A 183 -8.37 -6.25 1.49
N ASP A 184 -7.45 -5.40 1.96
CA ASP A 184 -6.02 -5.65 1.79
C ASP A 184 -5.52 -6.68 2.82
N MET A 185 -5.08 -7.83 2.32
CA MET A 185 -4.59 -8.98 3.10
C MET A 185 -3.14 -9.38 2.75
N LEU A 186 -2.36 -8.46 2.16
CA LEU A 186 -0.93 -8.72 1.91
C LEU A 186 -0.20 -9.06 3.23
N ILE A 187 -0.45 -8.24 4.25
CA ILE A 187 0.06 -8.43 5.62
C ILE A 187 -1.02 -9.15 6.43
N ASP A 188 -0.61 -10.15 7.22
CA ASP A 188 -1.49 -10.83 8.16
C ASP A 188 -2.17 -9.81 9.10
N ASP A 189 -3.51 -9.83 9.17
CA ASP A 189 -4.31 -8.94 10.00
C ASP A 189 -3.79 -8.87 11.46
N LYS A 190 -3.30 -9.98 12.01
CA LYS A 190 -2.76 -10.05 13.38
C LYS A 190 -1.53 -9.18 13.60
N LEU A 191 -0.81 -8.85 12.54
CA LEU A 191 0.38 -8.00 12.58
C LEU A 191 0.06 -6.53 12.33
N THR A 192 -1.19 -6.18 12.03
CA THR A 192 -1.63 -4.83 11.67
C THR A 192 -2.48 -4.20 12.77
N GLN A 193 -2.39 -2.88 12.88
CA GLN A 193 -3.25 -2.05 13.73
C GLN A 193 -4.40 -1.40 12.96
N ARG A 194 -4.43 -1.53 11.62
CA ARG A 194 -5.47 -0.99 10.75
C ARG A 194 -5.81 -1.94 9.60
N ARG A 195 -7.10 -2.06 9.30
CA ARG A 195 -7.63 -2.75 8.12
C ARG A 195 -7.94 -1.74 7.02
N VAL A 196 -7.62 -2.09 5.78
CA VAL A 196 -7.89 -1.24 4.62
C VAL A 196 -8.88 -1.93 3.71
N LEU A 197 -10.01 -1.27 3.51
CA LEU A 197 -11.07 -1.66 2.60
C LEU A 197 -11.04 -0.79 1.35
N ALA A 198 -11.37 -1.34 0.20
CA ALA A 198 -11.53 -0.59 -1.05
C ALA A 198 -12.93 -0.80 -1.63
N THR A 199 -13.43 0.25 -2.27
CA THR A 199 -14.71 0.24 -2.99
C THR A 199 -14.48 0.31 -4.48
N SER A 200 -15.44 -0.17 -5.27
CA SER A 200 -15.53 0.13 -6.71
C SER A 200 -16.40 1.39 -6.93
N PRO A 201 -16.37 1.99 -8.13
CA PRO A 201 -17.30 3.08 -8.47
C PRO A 201 -18.79 2.71 -8.34
N ALA A 202 -19.13 1.42 -8.38
CA ALA A 202 -20.51 0.96 -8.25
C ALA A 202 -20.89 0.59 -6.81
N THR A 203 -19.93 0.42 -5.89
CA THR A 203 -20.20 -0.06 -4.53
C THR A 203 -21.15 0.88 -3.81
N ARG A 204 -22.29 0.33 -3.35
CA ARG A 204 -23.29 1.12 -2.63
C ARG A 204 -22.80 1.55 -1.26
N ALA A 205 -23.28 2.71 -0.81
CA ALA A 205 -22.92 3.29 0.48
C ALA A 205 -23.28 2.36 1.65
N ASP A 206 -24.43 1.71 1.64
CA ASP A 206 -24.84 0.82 2.73
C ASP A 206 -24.01 -0.47 2.80
N MET A 207 -23.55 -1.00 1.65
CA MET A 207 -22.62 -2.14 1.62
C MET A 207 -21.21 -1.76 2.07
N ARG A 208 -20.74 -0.57 1.68
CA ARG A 208 -19.49 0.01 2.19
C ARG A 208 -19.56 0.19 3.71
N ASP A 209 -20.65 0.76 4.20
CA ASP A 209 -20.83 1.07 5.62
C ASP A 209 -20.99 -0.21 6.44
N ALA A 210 -21.68 -1.24 5.91
CA ALA A 210 -21.73 -2.59 6.47
C ALA A 210 -20.34 -3.22 6.58
N ALA A 211 -19.53 -3.15 5.52
CA ALA A 211 -18.17 -3.66 5.55
C ALA A 211 -17.30 -2.94 6.59
N HIS A 212 -17.33 -1.60 6.61
CA HIS A 212 -16.59 -0.80 7.59
C HIS A 212 -17.03 -1.18 9.01
N ALA A 213 -18.32 -1.12 9.31
CA ALA A 213 -18.86 -1.45 10.63
C ALA A 213 -18.49 -2.88 11.07
N LEU A 214 -18.56 -3.86 10.16
CA LEU A 214 -18.20 -5.25 10.44
C LEU A 214 -16.72 -5.39 10.81
N PHE A 215 -15.82 -4.85 9.97
CA PHE A 215 -14.37 -4.94 10.18
C PHE A 215 -13.85 -4.06 11.32
N ALA A 216 -14.70 -3.24 11.94
CA ALA A 216 -14.35 -2.42 13.11
C ALA A 216 -14.89 -2.98 14.44
N ARG A 217 -15.61 -4.12 14.44
CA ARG A 217 -16.31 -4.64 15.64
C ARG A 217 -15.39 -4.99 16.82
N ASP A 218 -14.14 -5.35 16.55
CA ASP A 218 -13.13 -5.64 17.56
C ASP A 218 -12.33 -4.39 17.98
N GLY A 219 -12.74 -3.20 17.52
CA GLY A 219 -12.08 -1.94 17.83
C GLY A 219 -10.83 -1.64 17.01
N LYS A 220 -10.43 -2.53 16.08
CA LYS A 220 -9.32 -2.23 15.16
C LYS A 220 -9.72 -1.11 14.19
N ALA A 221 -8.82 -0.17 13.94
CA ALA A 221 -9.09 0.93 13.02
C ALA A 221 -9.36 0.41 11.60
N VAL A 222 -10.32 1.03 10.91
CA VAL A 222 -10.66 0.68 9.52
C VAL A 222 -10.59 1.94 8.65
N THR A 223 -9.97 1.81 7.50
CA THR A 223 -9.99 2.83 6.46
C THR A 223 -10.69 2.30 5.22
N VAL A 224 -11.54 3.12 4.61
CA VAL A 224 -12.12 2.84 3.31
C VAL A 224 -11.48 3.78 2.28
N ILE A 225 -10.84 3.22 1.26
CA ILE A 225 -10.25 3.94 0.13
C ILE A 225 -11.11 3.80 -1.13
N ARG A 226 -10.87 4.67 -2.12
CA ARG A 226 -11.40 4.47 -3.48
C ARG A 226 -10.70 3.31 -4.17
N ASP A 227 -11.26 2.89 -5.28
CA ASP A 227 -10.71 1.78 -6.05
C ASP A 227 -9.27 2.06 -6.49
N SER A 228 -8.39 1.09 -6.30
CA SER A 228 -6.96 1.21 -6.60
C SER A 228 -6.36 -0.18 -6.80
N GLY A 229 -5.68 -0.38 -7.92
CA GLY A 229 -4.87 -1.58 -8.16
C GLY A 229 -3.75 -1.66 -7.12
N GLY A 230 -3.77 -2.68 -6.26
CA GLY A 230 -2.79 -2.87 -5.19
C GLY A 230 -2.99 -1.95 -3.97
N PHE A 231 -4.19 -1.38 -3.80
CA PHE A 231 -4.55 -0.58 -2.63
C PHE A 231 -3.53 0.54 -2.37
N VAL A 232 -3.13 0.76 -1.11
CA VAL A 232 -2.06 1.69 -0.72
C VAL A 232 -0.84 0.90 -0.26
N THR A 233 -1.03 -0.03 0.69
CA THR A 233 0.05 -0.80 1.29
C THR A 233 0.77 -1.66 0.27
N GLN A 234 0.04 -2.41 -0.57
CA GLN A 234 0.69 -3.30 -1.54
C GLN A 234 1.53 -2.52 -2.56
N ARG A 235 0.99 -1.45 -3.15
CA ARG A 235 1.73 -0.58 -4.08
C ARG A 235 3.03 -0.06 -3.46
N VAL A 236 2.95 0.53 -2.27
CA VAL A 236 4.10 1.16 -1.61
C VAL A 236 5.15 0.13 -1.21
N VAL A 237 4.73 -0.93 -0.52
CA VAL A 237 5.62 -1.99 -0.04
C VAL A 237 6.28 -2.72 -1.21
N ALA A 238 5.51 -3.08 -2.23
CA ALA A 238 6.04 -3.82 -3.36
C ALA A 238 7.03 -2.98 -4.20
N ASN A 239 6.77 -1.70 -4.43
CA ASN A 239 7.73 -0.83 -5.15
C ASN A 239 9.02 -0.63 -4.36
N LEU A 240 8.92 -0.42 -3.04
CA LEU A 240 10.08 -0.31 -2.17
C LEU A 240 10.94 -1.58 -2.22
N ILE A 241 10.33 -2.76 -2.11
CA ILE A 241 11.03 -4.04 -2.21
C ILE A 241 11.65 -4.22 -3.60
N ASN A 242 10.93 -3.82 -4.65
CA ASN A 242 11.41 -3.97 -6.02
C ASN A 242 12.65 -3.11 -6.32
N ILE A 243 12.68 -1.88 -5.80
CA ILE A 243 13.87 -1.00 -5.91
C ILE A 243 15.05 -1.62 -5.18
N ALA A 244 14.84 -2.12 -3.96
CA ALA A 244 15.86 -2.84 -3.21
C ALA A 244 16.41 -4.06 -3.98
N CYS A 245 15.53 -4.88 -4.56
CA CYS A 245 15.93 -6.00 -5.42
C CYS A 245 16.74 -5.55 -6.64
N ASP A 246 16.36 -4.42 -7.25
CA ASP A 246 17.03 -3.88 -8.42
C ASP A 246 18.42 -3.32 -8.11
N MET A 247 18.60 -2.75 -6.92
CA MET A 247 19.93 -2.32 -6.44
C MET A 247 20.89 -3.50 -6.28
N CYS A 248 20.40 -4.60 -5.70
CA CYS A 248 21.17 -5.86 -5.63
C CYS A 248 21.46 -6.42 -7.03
N GLN A 249 20.47 -6.37 -7.95
CA GLN A 249 20.64 -6.81 -9.33
C GLN A 249 21.74 -6.05 -10.07
N GLN A 250 21.88 -4.76 -9.81
CA GLN A 250 22.89 -3.89 -10.42
C GLN A 250 24.25 -3.96 -9.72
N GLY A 251 24.37 -4.70 -8.62
CA GLY A 251 25.60 -4.81 -7.85
C GLY A 251 25.96 -3.53 -7.08
N LEU A 252 24.98 -2.68 -6.77
CA LEU A 252 25.21 -1.46 -5.98
C LEU A 252 25.46 -1.79 -4.49
N CYS A 253 24.95 -2.93 -4.04
CA CYS A 253 25.15 -3.47 -2.69
C CYS A 253 24.84 -4.98 -2.70
N THR A 254 25.44 -5.73 -1.78
CA THR A 254 24.97 -7.10 -1.50
C THR A 254 23.65 -7.09 -0.69
N PRO A 255 22.88 -8.20 -0.68
CA PRO A 255 21.71 -8.31 0.19
C PRO A 255 22.02 -8.05 1.66
N GLU A 256 23.16 -8.55 2.15
CA GLU A 256 23.60 -8.36 3.53
C GLU A 256 23.92 -6.90 3.86
N GLU A 257 24.64 -6.21 2.95
CA GLU A 257 24.95 -4.78 3.10
C GLU A 257 23.68 -3.92 3.12
N LEU A 258 22.71 -4.26 2.26
CA LEU A 258 21.43 -3.57 2.17
C LEU A 258 20.61 -3.72 3.46
N GLU A 259 20.56 -4.92 4.03
CA GLU A 259 19.79 -5.19 5.25
C GLU A 259 20.44 -4.65 6.53
N ALA A 260 21.78 -4.52 6.56
CA ALA A 260 22.51 -4.06 7.76
C ALA A 260 22.05 -2.68 8.28
N THR A 261 21.57 -1.80 7.40
CA THR A 261 21.07 -0.46 7.77
C THR A 261 19.65 -0.18 7.26
N GLY A 262 19.13 -1.00 6.35
CA GLY A 262 17.88 -0.74 5.63
C GLY A 262 16.67 -0.52 6.53
N ALA A 263 16.54 -1.23 7.65
CA ALA A 263 15.42 -1.03 8.58
C ALA A 263 15.39 0.40 9.15
N ALA A 264 16.55 0.88 9.62
CA ALA A 264 16.66 2.21 10.24
C ALA A 264 16.43 3.32 9.21
N ASP A 265 17.01 3.20 8.02
CA ASP A 265 16.91 4.20 6.96
C ASP A 265 15.49 4.29 6.35
N LEU A 266 14.76 3.18 6.35
CA LEU A 266 13.34 3.15 5.96
C LEU A 266 12.39 3.62 7.06
N GLY A 267 12.89 3.81 8.29
CA GLY A 267 12.02 4.06 9.44
C GLY A 267 11.07 2.89 9.72
N HIS A 268 11.53 1.65 9.53
CA HIS A 268 10.74 0.43 9.67
C HIS A 268 11.45 -0.60 10.59
N SER A 269 10.74 -1.61 11.08
CA SER A 269 11.32 -2.67 11.93
C SER A 269 12.15 -3.71 11.18
N MET A 270 12.02 -3.74 9.85
CA MET A 270 12.64 -4.70 8.93
C MET A 270 13.21 -3.94 7.73
N GLY A 271 14.35 -4.40 7.21
CA GLY A 271 14.84 -3.95 5.91
C GLY A 271 13.98 -4.49 4.76
N PRO A 272 14.22 -3.98 3.54
CA PRO A 272 13.32 -4.20 2.41
C PRO A 272 13.28 -5.66 1.92
N LEU A 273 14.42 -6.36 1.82
CA LEU A 273 14.44 -7.76 1.39
C LEU A 273 13.87 -8.68 2.47
N THR A 274 14.15 -8.39 3.74
CA THR A 274 13.53 -9.09 4.88
C THR A 274 12.01 -8.93 4.86
N MET A 275 11.53 -7.71 4.58
CA MET A 275 10.11 -7.42 4.42
C MET A 275 9.50 -8.24 3.28
N GLY A 276 10.13 -8.28 2.11
CA GLY A 276 9.64 -9.08 0.98
C GLY A 276 9.65 -10.59 1.24
N ASN A 277 10.63 -11.10 1.99
CA ASN A 277 10.62 -12.50 2.45
C ASN A 277 9.46 -12.78 3.41
N LYS A 278 9.18 -11.85 4.34
CA LYS A 278 8.11 -12.02 5.33
C LYS A 278 6.71 -11.97 4.68
N TYR A 279 6.51 -11.08 3.72
CA TYR A 279 5.22 -10.94 3.03
C TYR A 279 5.03 -11.92 1.88
N GLY A 280 6.12 -12.55 1.43
CA GLY A 280 6.11 -13.57 0.40
C GLY A 280 6.69 -13.05 -0.91
N PRO A 281 7.85 -13.56 -1.36
CA PRO A 281 8.47 -13.13 -2.62
C PRO A 281 7.55 -13.33 -3.84
N THR A 282 6.76 -14.40 -3.84
CA THR A 282 5.77 -14.72 -4.87
C THR A 282 4.63 -13.70 -4.87
N GLU A 283 4.12 -13.37 -3.70
CA GLU A 283 3.01 -12.42 -3.51
C GLU A 283 3.45 -11.00 -3.91
N ILE A 284 4.65 -10.57 -3.55
CA ILE A 284 5.20 -9.28 -3.98
C ILE A 284 5.39 -9.22 -5.50
N LEU A 285 5.85 -10.32 -6.11
CA LEU A 285 5.93 -10.44 -7.57
C LEU A 285 4.54 -10.35 -8.22
N GLU A 286 3.54 -11.03 -7.66
CA GLU A 286 2.15 -11.01 -8.13
C GLU A 286 1.55 -9.61 -8.04
N VAL A 287 1.74 -8.91 -6.91
CA VAL A 287 1.28 -7.52 -6.74
C VAL A 287 1.80 -6.65 -7.88
N LEU A 288 3.11 -6.65 -8.13
CA LEU A 288 3.70 -5.79 -9.18
C LEU A 288 3.23 -6.18 -10.58
N PHE A 289 3.10 -7.48 -10.86
CA PHE A 289 2.61 -7.94 -12.15
C PHE A 289 1.17 -7.49 -12.41
N ASN A 290 0.31 -7.62 -11.40
CA ASN A 290 -1.11 -7.25 -11.51
C ASN A 290 -1.27 -5.73 -11.54
N VAL A 291 -0.54 -4.97 -10.72
CA VAL A 291 -0.52 -3.49 -10.77
C VAL A 291 -0.03 -3.01 -12.13
N GLN A 292 1.03 -3.59 -12.68
CA GLN A 292 1.50 -3.27 -14.04
C GLN A 292 0.42 -3.57 -15.09
N THR A 293 -0.35 -4.64 -14.92
CA THR A 293 -1.45 -4.99 -15.82
C THR A 293 -2.60 -3.98 -15.75
N VAL A 294 -2.94 -3.51 -14.54
CA VAL A 294 -4.01 -2.52 -14.31
C VAL A 294 -3.65 -1.16 -14.92
N TYR A 295 -2.44 -0.67 -14.67
CA TYR A 295 -2.06 0.70 -15.06
C TYR A 295 -1.32 0.78 -16.41
N GLY A 296 -0.75 -0.31 -16.90
CA GLY A 296 0.10 -0.32 -18.09
C GLY A 296 1.44 0.42 -17.94
N ASP A 297 1.73 0.96 -16.76
CA ASP A 297 2.94 1.75 -16.52
C ASP A 297 4.15 0.86 -16.19
N THR A 298 5.23 1.03 -16.96
CA THR A 298 6.48 0.28 -16.79
C THR A 298 7.23 0.62 -15.50
N ARG A 299 6.80 1.65 -14.75
CA ARG A 299 7.27 1.90 -13.38
C ARG A 299 7.10 0.68 -12.47
N TYR A 300 6.03 -0.08 -12.66
CA TYR A 300 5.65 -1.23 -11.82
C TYR A 300 6.31 -2.54 -12.24
N ARG A 301 7.15 -2.53 -13.28
CA ARG A 301 7.75 -3.78 -13.77
C ARG A 301 8.57 -4.46 -12.65
N PRO A 302 8.35 -5.77 -12.39
CA PRO A 302 9.21 -6.50 -11.48
C PRO A 302 10.65 -6.52 -11.99
N SER A 303 11.62 -6.24 -11.11
CA SER A 303 13.04 -6.40 -11.42
C SER A 303 13.36 -7.86 -11.74
N PRO A 304 14.40 -8.14 -12.56
CA PRO A 304 14.83 -9.52 -12.81
C PRO A 304 15.16 -10.29 -11.51
N TRP A 305 15.73 -9.61 -10.52
CA TRP A 305 16.04 -10.18 -9.22
C TRP A 305 14.81 -10.72 -8.50
N LEU A 306 13.79 -9.87 -8.35
CA LEU A 306 12.50 -10.25 -7.75
C LEU A 306 11.78 -11.30 -8.58
N ARG A 307 11.74 -11.13 -9.91
CA ARG A 307 11.06 -12.08 -10.81
C ARG A 307 11.63 -13.49 -10.68
N ARG A 308 12.95 -13.65 -10.69
CA ARG A 308 13.59 -14.97 -10.59
C ARG A 308 13.35 -15.60 -9.21
N ARG A 309 13.58 -14.83 -8.13
CA ARG A 309 13.47 -15.36 -6.76
C ARG A 309 12.02 -15.64 -6.37
N GLY A 310 11.10 -14.72 -6.68
CA GLY A 310 9.67 -14.91 -6.49
C GLY A 310 9.14 -16.11 -7.27
N ALA A 311 9.47 -16.23 -8.57
CA ALA A 311 9.00 -17.37 -9.38
C ALA A 311 9.57 -18.72 -8.91
N LEU A 312 10.78 -18.74 -8.33
CA LEU A 312 11.41 -19.95 -7.83
C LEU A 312 11.10 -20.24 -6.35
N GLY A 313 10.34 -19.38 -5.66
CA GLY A 313 10.10 -19.50 -4.21
C GLY A 313 11.38 -19.34 -3.37
N LEU A 314 12.38 -18.63 -3.88
CA LEU A 314 13.64 -18.37 -3.19
C LEU A 314 13.54 -17.11 -2.32
N SER A 315 14.38 -17.08 -1.29
CA SER A 315 14.61 -15.86 -0.52
C SER A 315 15.10 -14.73 -1.43
N LEU A 316 14.63 -13.51 -1.18
CA LEU A 316 15.14 -12.29 -1.81
C LEU A 316 16.61 -12.00 -1.46
N MET A 317 17.12 -12.64 -0.40
CA MET A 317 18.54 -12.59 -0.01
C MET A 317 19.42 -13.58 -0.77
N HIS A 318 18.84 -14.52 -1.53
CA HIS A 318 19.62 -15.55 -2.20
C HIS A 318 20.51 -14.94 -3.29
N THR A 319 21.81 -15.21 -3.28
CA THR A 319 22.77 -14.77 -4.30
C THR A 319 23.05 -15.88 -5.30
N GLU A 320 23.22 -15.52 -6.58
CA GLU A 320 23.69 -16.44 -7.62
C GLU A 320 25.20 -16.71 -7.39
N SER A 321 25.66 -17.95 -7.63
CA SER A 321 27.06 -18.38 -7.48
C SER A 321 27.90 -18.09 -8.73
#